data_AF-A0A426Y411-F1
#
_entry.id   AF-A0A426Y411-F1
#
_cell.length_a   1.000
_cell.length_b   1.000
_cell.length_c   1.000
_cell.angle_alpha   90.00
_cell.angle_beta   90.00
_cell.angle_gamma   90.00
#
_symmetry.space_group_name_H-M   'P 1'
#
loop_
_entity.id
_entity.type
_entity.pdbx_description
1 polymer ?
#
loop_
_entity_poly.entity_id
_entity_poly.type
_entity_poly.pdbx_seq_one_letter_code
_entity_poly.pdbx_strand_id
1 'polypeptide(L)'
;MFADACCVGEKKVNGEDCFVLKLSADPQTLRARSEGPAEIIRHVLFGYFSQRTGLLVHMEDSHLTRIQANAGVDAVYWETTMNSSLDDYRLVDGIMIAHSGRSTATLFRFGEKATSHTKRRMEEAWTIDEVAFNVPGLSMDCFIPPADMRRGSTGEACELPRGVRGGVQLHIPTRYA
;
A
#
# COMPACT_ATOMS: atom_id res chain seq x y z
N MET A 1 0.19 -5.40 -5.03
CA MET A 1 1.11 -4.44 -4.37
C MET A 1 2.57 -4.83 -4.53
N PHE A 2 2.99 -6.06 -4.17
CA PHE A 2 4.40 -6.49 -4.24
C PHE A 2 4.82 -7.21 -5.53
N ALA A 3 4.11 -7.02 -6.65
CA ALA A 3 4.40 -7.72 -7.89
C ALA A 3 5.79 -7.37 -8.47
N ASP A 4 6.16 -6.09 -8.38
CA ASP A 4 7.45 -5.57 -8.85
C ASP A 4 8.47 -5.41 -7.70
N ALA A 5 8.26 -6.10 -6.58
CA ALA A 5 9.15 -6.02 -5.42
C ALA A 5 10.38 -6.92 -5.59
N CYS A 6 11.49 -6.52 -4.96
CA CYS A 6 12.68 -7.35 -4.88
C CYS A 6 12.73 -8.07 -3.53
N CYS A 7 13.05 -9.37 -3.54
CA CYS A 7 13.39 -10.07 -2.30
C CYS A 7 14.75 -9.56 -1.79
N VAL A 8 14.79 -9.10 -0.54
CA VAL A 8 15.98 -8.48 0.07
C VAL A 8 16.56 -9.29 1.23
N GLY A 9 15.98 -10.45 1.54
CA GLY A 9 16.48 -11.38 2.53
C GLY A 9 15.40 -11.99 3.41
N GLU A 10 15.82 -12.52 4.54
CA GLU A 10 14.96 -13.19 5.52
C GLU A 10 15.14 -12.57 6.90
N LYS A 11 14.08 -12.55 7.69
CA LYS A 11 14.07 -11.97 9.05
C LYS A 11 13.03 -12.67 9.90
N LYS A 12 13.35 -12.91 11.17
CA LYS A 12 12.36 -13.37 12.14
C LYS A 12 11.58 -12.17 12.69
N VAL A 13 10.26 -12.18 12.55
CA VAL A 13 9.35 -11.12 13.01
C VAL A 13 8.31 -11.73 13.93
N ASN A 14 8.23 -11.25 15.17
CA ASN A 14 7.30 -11.76 16.20
C ASN A 14 7.34 -13.29 16.38
N GLY A 15 8.51 -13.90 16.18
CA GLY A 15 8.68 -15.36 16.27
C GLY A 15 8.37 -16.13 14.98
N GLU A 16 7.85 -15.49 13.93
CA GLU A 16 7.62 -16.09 12.62
C GLU A 16 8.83 -15.85 11.70
N ASP A 17 9.32 -16.91 11.05
CA ASP A 17 10.37 -16.79 10.03
C ASP A 17 9.76 -16.23 8.73
N CYS A 18 10.26 -15.08 8.28
CA CYS A 18 9.72 -14.34 7.15
C CYS A 18 10.76 -14.13 6.04
N PHE A 19 10.30 -14.09 4.78
CA PHE A 19 11.05 -13.45 3.70
C PHE A 19 10.60 -12.00 3.54
N VAL A 20 11.52 -11.13 3.10
CA VAL A 20 11.32 -9.68 3.05
C VAL A 20 11.29 -9.23 1.60
N LEU A 21 10.16 -8.62 1.20
CA LEU A 21 10.01 -7.98 -0.10
C LEU A 21 10.12 -6.46 0.06
N LYS A 22 10.99 -5.84 -0.74
CA LYS A 22 11.14 -4.39 -0.81
C LYS A 22 10.53 -3.85 -2.09
N LEU A 23 9.67 -2.84 -1.97
CA LEU A 23 9.17 -2.05 -3.09
C LEU A 23 9.70 -0.62 -2.97
N SER A 24 10.09 -0.01 -4.08
CA SER A 24 10.50 1.38 -4.12
C SER A 24 9.76 2.07 -5.25
N ALA A 25 9.15 3.22 -4.96
CA ALA A 25 8.50 4.00 -6.01
C ALA A 25 9.55 4.50 -7.00
N ASP A 26 9.23 4.39 -8.29
CA ASP A 26 10.09 4.86 -9.35
C ASP A 26 10.08 6.41 -9.42
N PRO A 27 11.10 7.02 -10.05
CA PRO A 27 11.20 8.48 -10.14
C PRO A 27 10.02 9.17 -10.83
N GLN A 28 9.30 8.51 -11.75
CA GLN A 28 8.14 9.10 -12.41
C GLN A 28 6.96 9.15 -11.44
N THR A 29 6.70 8.07 -10.71
CA THR A 29 5.68 8.01 -9.66
C THR A 29 5.93 9.05 -8.56
N LEU A 30 7.19 9.19 -8.11
CA LEU A 30 7.56 10.19 -7.10
C LEU A 30 7.31 11.62 -7.58
N ARG A 31 7.66 11.92 -8.83
CA ARG A 31 7.47 13.25 -9.44
C ARG A 31 6.00 13.57 -9.66
N ALA A 32 5.20 12.59 -10.11
CA ALA A 32 3.77 12.77 -10.35
C ALA A 32 2.98 13.07 -9.07
N ARG A 33 3.51 12.66 -7.91
CA ARG A 33 2.92 12.91 -6.58
C ARG A 33 3.54 14.11 -5.85
N SER A 34 4.55 14.75 -6.42
CA SER A 34 5.16 15.96 -5.87
C SER A 34 4.36 17.18 -6.28
N GLU A 35 4.22 18.17 -5.39
CA GLU A 35 3.40 19.36 -5.64
C GLU A 35 4.07 20.62 -5.10
N GLY A 36 4.18 21.64 -5.94
CA GLY A 36 4.76 22.93 -5.57
C GLY A 36 6.17 22.79 -4.96
N PRO A 37 6.45 23.37 -3.78
CA PRO A 37 7.76 23.29 -3.14
C PRO A 37 8.02 21.95 -2.43
N ALA A 38 7.04 21.03 -2.40
CA ALA A 38 7.14 19.73 -1.74
C ALA A 38 7.42 18.62 -2.75
N GLU A 39 8.63 18.07 -2.68
CA GLU A 39 9.10 17.00 -3.53
C GLU A 39 9.23 15.70 -2.74
N ILE A 40 8.57 14.64 -3.20
CA ILE A 40 8.76 13.31 -2.64
C ILE A 40 10.03 12.73 -3.24
N ILE A 41 11.05 12.57 -2.41
CA ILE A 41 12.37 12.13 -2.86
C ILE A 41 12.63 10.64 -2.59
N ARG A 42 11.81 10.01 -1.74
CA ARG A 42 11.87 8.57 -1.48
C ARG A 42 10.53 8.07 -0.96
N HIS A 43 10.09 6.95 -1.52
CA HIS A 43 8.99 6.15 -0.97
C HIS A 43 9.37 4.67 -1.08
N VAL A 44 9.51 4.01 0.06
CA VAL A 44 9.97 2.62 0.14
C VAL A 44 9.06 1.85 1.08
N LEU A 45 8.63 0.69 0.63
CA LEU A 45 7.83 -0.25 1.39
C LEU A 45 8.61 -1.54 1.63
N PHE A 46 8.45 -2.13 2.80
CA PHE A 46 8.89 -3.49 3.11
C PHE A 46 7.70 -4.32 3.58
N GLY A 47 7.52 -5.48 2.97
CA GLY A 47 6.57 -6.49 3.41
C GLY A 47 7.30 -7.69 3.96
N TYR A 48 6.91 -8.14 5.14
CA TYR A 48 7.44 -9.32 5.81
C TYR A 48 6.41 -10.44 5.71
N PHE A 49 6.71 -11.45 4.90
CA PHE A 49 5.78 -12.53 4.60
C PHE A 49 6.24 -13.80 5.29
N SER A 50 5.32 -14.46 6.01
CA SER A 50 5.60 -15.77 6.62
C SER A 50 6.08 -16.75 5.56
N GLN A 51 7.22 -17.39 5.79
CA GLN A 51 7.71 -18.45 4.91
C GLN A 51 6.79 -19.68 4.92
N ARG A 52 6.05 -19.87 6.02
CA ARG A 52 5.16 -21.02 6.20
C ARG A 52 3.82 -20.84 5.50
N THR A 53 3.23 -19.65 5.56
CA THR A 53 1.86 -19.41 5.05
C THR A 53 1.82 -18.49 3.82
N GLY A 54 2.90 -17.77 3.53
CA GLY A 54 2.92 -16.73 2.50
C GLY A 54 2.13 -15.47 2.86
N LEU A 55 1.56 -15.38 4.07
CA LEU A 55 0.76 -14.22 4.50
C LEU A 55 1.64 -13.10 5.02
N LEU A 56 1.19 -11.85 4.84
CA LEU A 56 1.87 -10.65 5.31
C LEU A 56 1.73 -10.54 6.84
N VAL A 57 2.84 -10.59 7.57
CA VAL A 57 2.89 -10.50 9.04
C VAL A 57 3.14 -9.06 9.50
N HIS A 58 3.99 -8.35 8.76
CA HIS A 58 4.37 -6.99 9.09
C HIS A 58 4.62 -6.17 7.83
N MET A 59 4.36 -4.87 7.90
CA MET A 59 4.61 -3.92 6.83
C MET A 59 5.28 -2.67 7.39
N GLU A 60 6.32 -2.22 6.71
CA GLU A 60 6.98 -0.95 6.96
C GLU A 60 6.86 -0.05 5.73
N ASP A 61 6.52 1.21 5.93
CA ASP A 61 6.47 2.26 4.91
C ASP A 61 7.35 3.43 5.37
N SER A 62 8.14 3.99 4.46
CA SER A 62 8.89 5.23 4.64
C SER A 62 8.67 6.15 3.46
N HIS A 63 8.13 7.33 3.76
CA HIS A 63 7.87 8.40 2.81
C HIS A 63 8.65 9.67 3.20
N LEU A 64 9.64 10.04 2.39
CA LEU A 64 10.50 11.20 2.61
C LEU A 64 10.17 12.31 1.61
N THR A 65 9.77 13.45 2.15
CA THR A 65 9.46 14.66 1.41
C THR A 65 10.48 15.74 1.73
N ARG A 66 11.05 16.35 0.68
CA ARG A 66 11.88 17.55 0.76
C ARG A 66 11.00 18.76 0.45
N ILE A 67 11.02 19.76 1.32
CA ILE A 67 10.36 21.04 1.09
C ILE A 67 11.43 22.12 0.91
N GLN A 68 11.42 22.78 -0.25
CA GLN A 68 12.33 23.88 -0.54
C GLN A 68 11.59 24.98 -1.30
N ALA A 69 11.39 26.12 -0.64
CA ALA A 69 10.58 27.22 -1.18
C ALA A 69 11.31 28.04 -2.26
N ASN A 70 12.62 28.30 -2.10
CA ASN A 70 13.41 29.14 -3.00
C ASN A 70 14.85 28.62 -3.12
N ALA A 71 15.51 28.94 -4.24
CA ALA A 71 16.94 28.69 -4.42
C ALA A 71 17.75 29.49 -3.37
N GLY A 72 18.58 28.80 -2.56
CA GLY A 72 19.42 29.41 -1.53
C GLY A 72 18.87 29.34 -0.09
N VAL A 73 17.65 28.82 0.11
CA VAL A 73 17.12 28.49 1.44
C VAL A 73 17.43 27.02 1.76
N ASP A 74 17.81 26.74 3.01
CA ASP A 74 18.03 25.39 3.51
C ASP A 74 16.76 24.54 3.34
N ALA A 75 16.94 23.31 2.87
CA ALA A 75 15.83 22.38 2.70
C ALA A 75 15.34 21.84 4.06
N VAL A 76 14.03 21.70 4.18
CA VAL A 76 13.37 21.01 5.30
C VAL A 76 12.91 19.64 4.83
N TYR A 77 13.14 18.62 5.63
CA TYR A 77 12.76 17.24 5.35
C TYR A 77 11.67 16.78 6.30
N TRP A 78 10.69 16.09 5.74
CA TRP A 78 9.65 15.39 6.47
C TRP A 78 9.69 13.92 6.11
N GLU A 79 9.93 13.08 7.10
CA GLU A 79 9.82 11.63 6.97
C GLU A 79 8.57 11.16 7.71
N THR A 80 7.68 10.49 6.98
CA THR A 80 6.59 9.71 7.57
C THR A 80 7.00 8.25 7.51
N THR A 81 7.06 7.58 8.66
CA THR A 81 7.20 6.13 8.72
C THR A 81 5.92 5.50 9.25
N MET A 82 5.46 4.43 8.62
CA MET A 82 4.34 3.64 9.10
C MET A 82 4.79 2.19 9.32
N ASN A 83 4.38 1.60 10.43
CA ASN A 83 4.69 0.22 10.78
C ASN A 83 3.36 -0.45 11.16
N SER A 84 3.02 -1.56 10.51
CA SER A 84 1.74 -2.25 10.73
C SER A 84 1.96 -3.73 10.95
N SER A 85 1.44 -4.27 12.06
CA SER A 85 1.27 -5.72 12.25
C SER A 85 -0.12 -6.13 11.81
N LEU A 86 -0.22 -7.32 11.21
CA LEU A 86 -1.48 -7.90 10.75
C LEU A 86 -1.70 -9.22 11.48
N ASP A 87 -2.89 -9.36 12.05
CA ASP A 87 -3.26 -10.44 12.95
C ASP A 87 -4.66 -10.98 12.59
N ASP A 88 -5.03 -12.11 13.19
CA ASP A 88 -6.36 -12.72 13.03
C ASP A 88 -6.76 -12.95 11.57
N TYR A 89 -5.91 -13.66 10.84
CA TYR A 89 -6.20 -14.08 9.48
C TYR A 89 -7.31 -15.14 9.48
N ARG A 90 -8.42 -14.83 8.81
CA ARG A 90 -9.57 -15.73 8.64
C ARG A 90 -9.84 -15.97 7.15
N LEU A 91 -10.35 -17.15 6.83
CA LEU A 91 -10.75 -17.50 5.47
C LEU A 91 -12.14 -16.90 5.19
N VAL A 92 -12.24 -16.01 4.22
CA VAL A 92 -13.50 -15.42 3.73
C VAL A 92 -13.55 -15.63 2.22
N ASP A 93 -14.56 -16.35 1.73
CA ASP A 93 -14.73 -16.70 0.31
C ASP A 93 -13.46 -17.26 -0.35
N GLY A 94 -12.71 -18.09 0.38
CA GLY A 94 -11.49 -18.73 -0.11
C GLY A 94 -10.23 -17.86 -0.06
N ILE A 95 -10.32 -16.64 0.50
CA ILE A 95 -9.21 -15.70 0.63
C ILE A 95 -8.89 -15.51 2.13
N MET A 96 -7.60 -15.55 2.49
CA MET A 96 -7.15 -15.26 3.84
C MET A 96 -7.08 -13.75 4.06
N ILE A 97 -7.82 -13.23 5.04
CA ILE A 97 -7.93 -11.78 5.31
C ILE A 97 -7.63 -11.53 6.79
N ALA A 98 -6.71 -10.60 7.07
CA ALA A 98 -6.42 -10.14 8.41
C ALA A 98 -7.62 -9.33 8.94
N HIS A 99 -8.20 -9.76 10.06
CA HIS A 99 -9.33 -9.07 10.69
C HIS A 99 -8.90 -8.14 11.82
N SER A 100 -7.61 -8.08 12.14
CA SER A 100 -7.11 -7.12 13.12
C SER A 100 -5.66 -6.76 12.87
N GLY A 101 -5.22 -5.68 13.51
CA GLY A 101 -3.83 -5.32 13.51
C GLY A 101 -3.56 -4.06 14.32
N ARG A 102 -2.30 -3.66 14.29
CA ARG A 102 -1.83 -2.44 14.95
C ARG A 102 -0.93 -1.68 14.02
N SER A 103 -1.17 -0.38 13.93
CA SER A 103 -0.41 0.52 13.09
C SER A 103 0.19 1.64 13.92
N THR A 104 1.40 2.05 13.57
CA THR A 104 2.08 3.20 14.15
C THR A 104 2.58 4.08 13.03
N ALA A 105 2.15 5.34 13.02
CA ALA A 105 2.67 6.37 12.14
C ALA A 105 3.57 7.32 12.93
N THR A 106 4.76 7.60 12.41
CA THR A 106 5.69 8.59 12.97
C THR A 106 5.99 9.64 11.91
N LEU A 107 5.73 10.89 12.23
CA LEU A 107 6.10 12.05 11.42
C LEU A 107 7.32 12.73 12.05
N PHE A 108 8.41 12.82 11.29
CA PHE A 108 9.67 13.37 11.75
C PHE A 108 10.14 14.51 10.83
N ARG A 109 10.32 15.69 11.41
CA ARG A 109 10.88 16.86 10.72
C ARG A 109 12.34 17.05 11.07
N PHE A 110 13.18 17.23 10.05
CA PHE A 110 14.60 17.55 10.20
C PHE A 110 15.10 18.43 9.04
N GLY A 111 16.31 18.98 9.14
CA GLY A 111 16.81 20.00 8.20
C GLY A 111 16.46 21.42 8.63
N GLU A 112 17.27 22.37 8.15
CA GLU A 112 17.48 23.73 8.69
C GLU A 112 18.22 23.75 10.05
N LYS A 113 19.09 24.75 10.27
CA LYS A 113 20.04 24.90 11.40
C LYS A 113 19.51 24.39 12.76
N ALA A 114 19.76 23.10 13.02
CA ALA A 114 19.95 22.38 14.28
C ALA A 114 19.17 22.79 15.55
N THR A 115 17.95 23.30 15.49
CA THR A 115 17.24 23.72 16.73
C THR A 115 15.77 23.29 16.86
N SER A 116 15.15 22.67 15.87
CA SER A 116 13.78 22.13 16.03
C SER A 116 13.56 20.86 15.23
N HIS A 117 14.03 19.73 15.79
CA HIS A 117 13.52 18.43 15.41
C HIS A 117 12.14 18.25 16.05
N THR A 118 11.12 18.07 15.22
CA THR A 118 9.78 17.74 15.71
C THR A 118 9.48 16.30 15.33
N LYS A 119 9.16 15.48 16.34
CA LYS A 119 8.70 14.10 16.15
C LYS A 119 7.29 13.98 16.70
N ARG A 120 6.35 13.52 15.88
CA ARG A 120 4.99 13.15 16.29
C ARG A 120 4.80 11.66 16.01
N ARG A 121 4.12 10.97 16.92
CA ARG A 121 3.82 9.55 16.80
C ARG A 121 2.33 9.36 17.09
N MET A 122 1.69 8.55 16.27
CA MET A 122 0.31 8.13 16.41
C MET A 122 0.28 6.60 16.36
N GLU A 123 -0.54 6.00 17.20
CA GLU A 123 -0.74 4.55 17.27
C GLU A 123 -2.23 4.25 17.13
N GLU A 124 -2.55 3.19 16.40
CA GLU A 124 -3.89 2.72 16.14
C GLU A 124 -3.94 1.20 16.27
N ALA A 125 -5.02 0.69 16.87
CA ALA A 125 -5.39 -0.71 16.77
C ALA A 125 -6.70 -0.76 15.97
N TRP A 126 -6.74 -1.63 14.96
CA TRP A 126 -7.90 -1.75 14.08
C TRP A 126 -8.44 -3.18 14.12
N THR A 127 -9.74 -3.29 13.96
CA THR A 127 -10.49 -4.56 13.84
C THR A 127 -11.48 -4.45 12.69
N ILE A 128 -11.69 -5.56 12.01
CA ILE A 128 -12.68 -5.70 10.94
C ILE A 128 -13.70 -6.72 11.40
N ASP A 129 -14.95 -6.27 11.56
CA ASP A 129 -16.04 -7.14 12.04
C ASP A 129 -16.63 -7.97 10.91
N GLU A 130 -16.85 -7.34 9.75
CA GLU A 130 -17.50 -7.96 8.60
C GLU A 130 -16.71 -7.69 7.32
N VAL A 131 -16.59 -8.72 6.49
CA VAL A 131 -16.02 -8.64 5.15
C VAL A 131 -17.02 -9.23 4.17
N ALA A 132 -17.31 -8.49 3.11
CA ALA A 132 -18.19 -8.93 2.04
C ALA A 132 -17.55 -8.62 0.68
N PHE A 133 -17.66 -9.57 -0.24
CA PHE A 133 -17.23 -9.42 -1.62
C PHE A 133 -18.42 -9.12 -2.52
N ASN A 134 -18.18 -8.36 -3.60
CA ASN A 134 -19.18 -8.07 -4.62
C ASN A 134 -20.49 -7.49 -4.04
N VAL A 135 -20.37 -6.55 -3.09
CA VAL A 135 -21.49 -5.97 -2.34
C VAL A 135 -22.54 -5.41 -3.31
N PRO A 136 -23.78 -5.95 -3.32
CA PRO A 136 -24.85 -5.47 -4.18
C PRO A 136 -25.19 -4.00 -3.91
N GLY A 137 -25.39 -3.23 -4.97
CA GLY A 137 -25.75 -1.80 -4.87
C GLY A 137 -24.56 -0.84 -4.72
N LEU A 138 -23.33 -1.34 -4.55
CA LEU A 138 -22.13 -0.51 -4.62
C LEU A 138 -21.84 -0.17 -6.10
N SER A 139 -21.88 1.11 -6.44
CA SER A 139 -21.66 1.61 -7.81
C SER A 139 -20.48 2.58 -7.88
N MET A 140 -20.05 2.94 -9.09
CA MET A 140 -18.97 3.91 -9.28
C MET A 140 -19.28 5.29 -8.69
N ASP A 141 -20.56 5.63 -8.53
CA ASP A 141 -21.00 6.89 -7.94
C ASP A 141 -20.70 6.97 -6.43
N CYS A 142 -20.39 5.84 -5.78
CA CYS A 142 -19.98 5.79 -4.38
C CYS A 142 -18.51 6.18 -4.16
N PHE A 143 -17.69 6.22 -5.20
CA PHE A 143 -16.26 6.50 -5.13
C PHE A 143 -15.97 7.95 -5.53
N ILE A 144 -16.33 8.87 -4.65
CA ILE A 144 -16.22 10.31 -4.91
C ILE A 144 -14.77 10.77 -4.60
N PRO A 145 -14.09 11.45 -5.54
CA PRO A 145 -12.74 11.96 -5.28
C PRO A 145 -12.75 13.06 -4.21
N PRO A 146 -11.61 13.31 -3.52
CA PRO A 146 -11.44 14.48 -2.67
C PRO A 146 -11.84 15.77 -3.39
N ALA A 147 -12.50 16.69 -2.69
CA ALA A 147 -13.08 17.91 -3.27
C ALA A 147 -12.06 18.79 -4.03
N ASP A 148 -10.78 18.69 -3.66
CA ASP A 148 -9.70 19.48 -4.24
C ASP A 148 -9.10 18.87 -5.52
N MET A 149 -9.46 17.64 -5.88
CA MET A 149 -9.05 17.02 -7.15
C MET A 149 -9.89 17.57 -8.30
N ARG A 150 -9.35 18.53 -9.06
CA ARG A 150 -9.94 18.97 -10.32
C ARG A 150 -10.09 17.77 -11.26
N ARG A 151 -11.29 17.58 -11.84
CA ARG A 151 -11.53 16.66 -12.97
C ARG A 151 -10.68 17.09 -14.17
N GLY A 152 -9.41 16.69 -14.20
CA GLY A 152 -8.64 16.64 -15.44
C GLY A 152 -9.26 15.57 -16.33
N SER A 153 -9.57 15.91 -17.57
CA SER A 153 -10.08 14.96 -18.55
C SER A 153 -9.02 13.91 -18.89
N THR A 154 -9.04 12.78 -18.18
CA THR A 154 -8.44 11.55 -18.67
C THR A 154 -9.54 10.50 -18.67
N GLY A 155 -10.36 10.56 -19.72
CA GLY A 155 -11.28 9.50 -20.05
C GLY A 155 -10.50 8.33 -20.62
N GLU A 156 -10.10 7.40 -19.76
CA GLU A 156 -10.00 5.99 -20.13
C GLU A 156 -10.61 5.22 -18.96
N ALA A 157 -11.93 5.02 -19.04
CA ALA A 157 -12.53 3.92 -18.33
C ALA A 157 -11.84 2.65 -18.85
N CYS A 158 -11.22 1.87 -17.96
CA CYS A 158 -10.88 0.49 -18.28
C CYS A 158 -12.21 -0.23 -18.57
N GLU A 159 -12.63 -0.25 -19.83
CA GLU A 159 -13.72 -1.09 -20.29
C GLU A 159 -13.26 -2.54 -20.15
N LEU A 160 -13.71 -3.19 -19.06
CA LEU A 160 -13.69 -4.65 -18.99
C LEU A 160 -14.59 -5.17 -20.13
N PRO A 161 -14.12 -6.09 -21.00
CA PRO A 161 -14.94 -6.59 -22.09
C PRO A 161 -16.18 -7.29 -21.51
N ARG A 162 -17.34 -6.69 -21.79
CA ARG A 162 -18.66 -7.23 -21.43
C ARG A 162 -18.82 -8.61 -22.07
N GLY A 163 -19.14 -9.60 -21.24
CA GLY A 163 -19.22 -11.00 -21.62
C GLY A 163 -20.17 -11.28 -22.78
N VAL A 164 -19.70 -12.09 -23.73
CA VAL A 164 -20.55 -12.75 -24.71
C VAL A 164 -21.12 -14.01 -24.05
N ARG A 165 -22.43 -14.02 -23.82
CA ARG A 165 -23.19 -15.24 -23.56
C ARG A 165 -23.14 -16.12 -24.80
N GLY A 166 -22.35 -17.19 -24.76
CA GLY A 166 -22.40 -18.29 -25.71
C GLY A 166 -22.11 -19.58 -24.96
N GLY A 167 -23.10 -20.45 -24.83
CA GLY A 167 -22.94 -21.73 -24.17
C GLY A 167 -21.90 -22.57 -24.92
N VAL A 168 -20.87 -23.01 -24.21
CA VAL A 168 -19.96 -24.05 -24.68
C VAL A 168 -20.06 -25.21 -23.71
N GLN A 169 -20.69 -26.29 -24.19
CA GLN A 169 -20.69 -27.61 -23.58
C GLN A 169 -19.23 -28.10 -23.49
N LEU A 170 -18.68 -28.19 -22.28
CA LEU A 170 -17.37 -28.80 -22.07
C LEU A 170 -17.50 -30.33 -22.18
N HIS A 171 -17.02 -30.87 -23.30
CA HIS A 171 -16.84 -32.29 -23.51
C HIS A 171 -15.62 -32.75 -22.72
N ILE A 172 -15.81 -33.57 -21.70
CA ILE A 172 -14.72 -34.21 -20.93
C ILE A 172 -14.25 -35.45 -21.71
N PRO A 173 -13.01 -35.53 -22.21
CA PRO A 173 -12.46 -36.80 -22.65
C PRO A 173 -11.91 -37.53 -21.42
N THR A 174 -12.52 -38.66 -21.13
CA THR A 174 -11.96 -39.69 -20.23
C THR A 174 -10.88 -40.47 -20.96
N ARG A 175 -9.98 -41.09 -20.18
CA ARG A 175 -8.97 -42.14 -20.48
C ARG A 175 -7.54 -41.62 -20.69
N TYR A 176 -6.47 -42.27 -20.23
CA TYR A 176 -6.23 -43.68 -19.84
C TYR A 176 -5.39 -43.71 -18.53
N ALA A 177 -5.74 -44.55 -17.54
CA ALA A 177 -5.28 -45.93 -17.30
C ALA A 177 -3.79 -46.02 -16.91
#